data_AF-A0A7V0J1K2-F1
#
_entry.id   AF-A0A7V0J1K2-F1
#
_cell.length_a   1.000
_cell.length_b   1.000
_cell.length_c   1.000
_cell.angle_alpha   90.00
_cell.angle_beta   90.00
_cell.angle_gamma   90.00
#
_symmetry.space_group_name_H-M   'P 1'
#
loop_
_entity.id
_entity.type
_entity.pdbx_description
1 polymer ?
#
loop_
_entity_poly.entity_id
_entity_poly.type
_entity_poly.pdbx_seq_one_letter_code
_entity_poly.pdbx_strand_id
1 'polypeptide(L)' 'PDVVAAIGGLSVRQRSVVYLAYWEDMTDQMIAEYLGIGSGSVRRHLGRARSKLREVLDE' A
#
# COMPACT_ATOMS: atom_id res chain seq x y z
N PRO A 1 -7.89 -10.08 13.57
CA PRO A 1 -7.90 -8.63 13.90
C PRO A 1 -8.79 -7.85 12.93
N ASP A 2 -9.33 -6.69 13.34
CA ASP A 2 -10.11 -5.83 12.43
C ASP A 2 -9.21 -5.28 11.30
N VAL A 3 -9.64 -5.47 10.05
CA VAL A 3 -8.94 -5.01 8.83
C VAL A 3 -8.69 -3.49 8.89
N VAL A 4 -9.64 -2.73 9.46
CA VAL A 4 -9.51 -1.28 9.61
C VAL A 4 -8.34 -0.93 10.54
N ALA A 5 -8.19 -1.67 11.65
CA ALA A 5 -7.08 -1.47 12.58
C ALA A 5 -5.73 -1.85 11.95
N ALA A 6 -5.68 -2.95 11.17
CA ALA A 6 -4.47 -3.38 10.47
C ALA A 6 -4.01 -2.34 9.43
N ILE A 7 -4.94 -1.77 8.64
CA ILE A 7 -4.65 -0.67 7.72
C ILE A 7 -4.18 0.58 8.49
N GLY A 8 -4.74 0.84 9.68
CA GLY A 8 -4.31 1.92 10.57
C GLY A 8 -2.82 1.88 10.96
N GLY A 9 -2.22 0.69 11.01
CA GLY A 9 -0.79 0.49 11.30
C GLY A 9 0.16 0.80 10.13
N LEU A 10 -0.38 1.07 8.94
CA LEU A 10 0.39 1.45 7.76
C LEU A 10 0.72 2.95 7.76
N SER A 11 1.93 3.31 7.30
CA SER A 11 2.27 4.71 7.08
C SER A 11 1.35 5.35 6.04
N VAL A 12 1.24 6.68 6.03
CA VAL A 12 0.40 7.40 5.05
C VAL A 12 0.77 6.98 3.61
N ARG A 13 2.05 6.92 3.28
CA ARG A 13 2.52 6.47 1.96
C ARG A 13 2.13 5.03 1.64
N GLN A 14 2.19 4.12 2.61
CA GLN A 14 1.78 2.72 2.43
C GLN A 14 0.27 2.60 2.20
N ARG A 15 -0.54 3.36 2.95
CA ARG A 15 -1.99 3.42 2.75
C ARG A 15 -2.35 3.97 1.40
N SER A 16 -1.71 5.07 0.96
CA SER A 16 -1.98 5.67 -0.35
C SER A 16 -1.73 4.69 -1.49
N VAL A 17 -0.59 3.99 -1.50
CA VAL A 17 -0.31 3.04 -2.59
C VAL A 17 -1.23 1.82 -2.55
N VAL A 18 -1.64 1.36 -1.36
CA VAL A 18 -2.62 0.27 -1.21
C VAL A 18 -3.99 0.69 -1.73
N TYR A 19 -4.46 1.89 -1.36
CA TYR A 19 -5.72 2.44 -1.84
C TYR A 19 -5.73 2.51 -3.38
N LEU A 20 -4.74 3.18 -3.96
CA LEU A 20 -4.68 3.37 -5.41
C LEU A 20 -4.54 2.04 -6.17
N ALA A 21 -3.82 1.05 -5.61
CA ALA A 21 -3.63 -0.24 -6.27
C ALA A 21 -4.86 -1.16 -6.21
N TYR A 22 -5.64 -1.12 -5.12
CA TYR A 22 -6.71 -2.10 -4.88
C TYR A 22 -8.13 -1.54 -4.95
N TRP A 23 -8.31 -0.24 -4.72
CA TRP A 23 -9.62 0.42 -4.85
C TRP A 23 -9.75 1.18 -6.17
N GLU A 24 -8.65 1.70 -6.71
CA GLU A 24 -8.65 2.46 -7.97
C GLU A 24 -8.07 1.64 -9.14
N ASP A 25 -7.70 0.38 -8.91
CA ASP A 25 -7.10 -0.55 -9.89
C ASP A 25 -5.92 0.06 -10.69
N MET A 26 -5.18 1.00 -10.08
CA MET A 26 -4.06 1.66 -10.75
C MET A 26 -2.83 0.76 -10.82
N THR A 27 -2.13 0.83 -11.96
CA THR A 27 -0.81 0.18 -12.11
C THR A 27 0.27 0.93 -11.32
N ASP A 28 1.38 0.26 -11.01
CA ASP A 28 2.54 0.89 -10.34
C ASP A 28 3.00 2.19 -11.02
N GLN A 29 2.89 2.26 -12.35
CA GLN A 29 3.30 3.43 -13.14
C GLN A 29 2.31 4.59 -13.01
N MET A 30 1.01 4.30 -13.04
CA MET A 30 -0.03 5.31 -12.81
C MET A 30 0.05 5.87 -11.38
N ILE A 31 0.30 5.01 -10.39
CA ILE A 31 0.50 5.44 -8.99
C ILE A 31 1.76 6.31 -8.86
N ALA A 32 2.84 5.94 -9.54
CA ALA A 32 4.09 6.68 -9.54
C ALA A 32 3.89 8.11 -10.08
N GLU A 33 3.22 8.25 -11.22
CA GLU A 33 2.85 9.55 -11.79
C GLU A 33 1.93 10.33 -10.85
N TYR A 34 0.85 9.71 -10.36
CA TYR A 34 -0.13 10.35 -9.48
C TYR A 34 0.50 10.91 -8.20
N LEU A 35 1.44 10.15 -7.60
CA LEU A 35 2.07 10.52 -6.34
C LEU A 35 3.38 11.31 -6.49
N GLY A 36 3.85 11.54 -7.71
CA GLY A 36 5.13 12.20 -8.00
C GLY A 36 6.35 11.45 -7.45
N ILE A 37 6.34 10.11 -7.50
CA ILE A 37 7.42 9.24 -7.01
C ILE A 37 7.85 8.22 -8.07
N GLY A 38 8.99 7.56 -7.89
CA GLY A 38 9.42 6.49 -8.80
C GLY A 38 8.61 5.19 -8.63
N SER A 39 8.37 4.45 -9.72
CA SER A 39 7.67 3.14 -9.68
C SER A 39 8.36 2.10 -8.80
N GLY A 40 9.69 2.17 -8.66
CA GLY A 40 10.44 1.37 -7.69
C GLY A 40 10.09 1.70 -6.23
N SER A 41 9.79 2.96 -5.93
CA SER A 41 9.32 3.39 -4.61
C SER A 41 7.90 2.88 -4.35
N VAL A 42 7.01 2.91 -5.37
CA VAL A 42 5.66 2.32 -5.29
C VAL A 42 5.75 0.84 -4.90
N ARG A 43 6.52 0.03 -5.64
CA ARG A 43 6.73 -1.39 -5.33
C ARG A 43 7.27 -1.62 -3.93
N ARG A 44 8.24 -0.82 -3.48
CA ARG A 44 8.78 -0.91 -2.10
C ARG A 44 7.71 -0.60 -1.05
N HIS A 45 6.88 0.41 -1.27
CA HIS A 45 5.80 0.74 -0.35
C HIS A 45 4.71 -0.34 -0.34
N LEU A 46 4.28 -0.84 -1.50
CA LEU A 46 3.30 -1.93 -1.61
C LEU A 46 3.82 -3.22 -0.97
N GLY A 47 5.07 -3.61 -1.24
CA GLY A 47 5.69 -4.80 -0.64
C GLY A 47 5.72 -4.71 0.89
N ARG A 48 6.19 -3.59 1.44
CA ARG A 48 6.21 -3.37 2.90
C ARG A 48 4.81 -3.32 3.51
N ALA A 49 3.84 -2.74 2.81
CA ALA A 49 2.45 -2.71 3.26
C ALA A 49 1.87 -4.13 3.33
N ARG A 50 2.05 -4.93 2.27
CA ARG A 50 1.61 -6.32 2.22
C ARG A 50 2.26 -7.19 3.31
N SER A 51 3.56 -7.03 3.55
CA SER A 51 4.25 -7.75 4.64
C SER A 51 3.63 -7.44 6.01
N LYS A 52 3.44 -6.15 6.33
CA LYS A 52 2.82 -5.74 7.60
C LYS A 52 1.38 -6.24 7.74
N LEU A 53 0.59 -6.13 6.68
CA LEU A 53 -0.80 -6.61 6.71
C LEU A 53 -0.83 -8.12 6.91
N ARG A 54 0.09 -8.87 6.30
CA ARG A 54 0.20 -10.32 6.50
C ARG A 54 0.54 -10.68 7.95
N GLU A 55 1.53 -10.03 8.53
CA GLU A 55 1.92 -10.23 9.93
C GLU A 55 0.76 -10.04 10.89
N VAL A 56 -0.13 -9.08 10.60
CA VAL A 56 -1.26 -8.76 11.48
C VAL A 56 -2.49 -9.61 11.16
N LEU A 57 -2.76 -9.94 9.89
CA LEU A 57 -4.02 -10.59 9.48
C LEU A 57 -3.96 -12.11 9.41
N ASP A 58 -2.76 -12.71 9.32
CA ASP A 58 -2.59 -14.17 9.31
C ASP A 58 -2.52 -14.77 10.75
N GLU A 59 -2.81 -13.96 11.78
CA GLU A 59 -3.08 -14.38 13.18
C GLU A 59 -4.58 -14.41 13.49
#